data_AF-A0A661PH30-F1
#
_entry.id   AF-A0A661PH30-F1
#
_cell.length_a   1.000
_cell.length_b   1.000
_cell.length_c   1.000
_cell.angle_alpha   90.00
_cell.angle_beta   90.00
_cell.angle_gamma   90.00
#
_symmetry.space_group_name_H-M   'P 1'
#
loop_
_entity.id
_entity.type
_entity.pdbx_description
1 polymer ?
#
loop_
_entity_poly.entity_id
_entity_poly.type
_entity_poly.pdbx_seq_one_letter_code
_entity_poly.pdbx_strand_id
1 'polypeptide(L)'
;MKLSSTPQLVAIAATAAALVGACTTLLGNDFVIETAAPGGGDIGGSGGSTSTSSGGGVGGNDGGGGVGPGLPYQCAWQLPIHVRVASLQDSPNDDWRSGLQIEVAEQDARVVAQREVSGATSSADLYTLDGNNTAVSSWPAYEVHDAARLGANKVAVLYSMRNLNPPSIELWMRVIDDTDGNGADASSVQLTSSSAFADMGANASNFNARFAIHQGTANVDFFASYADTNGAFVETYGRHLGSGPVTPVKINQANDLTEKDVRPFAMVTRDDRSYLFLGDPSATAGPRQYVLDDTITGPIAARTIGEPSMLVLDVLMKPNSVNVAAAEIGQDVGDPLFLFADSIEPAALSSFAIGDLSIAAEYASVANLPVGDTFMGWIADIFVMMGSTAMNSDHLTFAFFDALGHERGTGSLPFAGQLNSGEERIAIDRVAVAARDEFFHTLGGNLHVAWTEDHHVGNPSESFKVMYYDQLGCYPTE
;
A
#
# COMPACT_ATOMS: atom_id res chain seq x y z
N MET A 1 39.74 33.27 -37.46
CA MET A 1 40.86 32.41 -37.03
C MET A 1 40.78 32.30 -35.50
N LYS A 2 40.92 31.10 -34.92
CA LYS A 2 40.87 30.81 -33.47
C LYS A 2 41.93 31.62 -32.68
N LEU A 3 41.88 31.88 -31.37
CA LEU A 3 40.96 31.57 -30.25
C LEU A 3 41.26 32.54 -29.07
N SER A 4 40.24 33.03 -28.36
CA SER A 4 40.32 33.56 -26.97
C SER A 4 38.88 33.54 -26.39
N SER A 5 38.60 33.48 -25.08
CA SER A 5 39.38 33.86 -23.89
C SER A 5 39.23 32.86 -22.71
N THR A 6 39.77 33.24 -21.54
CA THR A 6 40.26 32.37 -20.44
C THR A 6 39.35 32.40 -19.16
N PRO A 7 39.68 31.84 -17.95
CA PRO A 7 38.70 31.04 -17.18
C PRO A 7 38.48 31.47 -15.71
N GLN A 8 37.59 30.76 -14.97
CA GLN A 8 37.81 30.13 -13.63
C GLN A 8 36.53 29.90 -12.79
N LEU A 9 36.47 28.70 -12.17
CA LEU A 9 35.80 28.25 -10.92
C LEU A 9 34.44 28.85 -10.46
N VAL A 10 33.43 27.98 -10.37
CA VAL A 10 32.70 27.63 -9.12
C VAL A 10 32.46 26.09 -9.13
N ALA A 11 32.27 25.47 -7.96
CA ALA A 11 32.24 24.02 -7.77
C ALA A 11 30.88 23.48 -7.28
N ILE A 12 30.69 22.16 -7.42
CA ILE A 12 29.82 21.24 -6.64
C ILE A 12 28.30 21.54 -6.60
N ALA A 13 27.52 20.64 -7.23
CA ALA A 13 26.28 20.00 -6.73
C ALA A 13 25.28 19.69 -7.87
N ALA A 14 25.24 18.44 -8.35
CA ALA A 14 24.09 17.79 -9.03
C ALA A 14 24.48 16.40 -9.57
N THR A 15 24.75 15.43 -8.69
CA THR A 15 24.88 14.01 -9.09
C THR A 15 24.43 13.11 -7.94
N ALA A 16 23.12 13.17 -7.65
CA ALA A 16 22.44 12.37 -6.64
C ALA A 16 21.16 11.77 -7.25
N ALA A 17 21.38 10.95 -8.28
CA ALA A 17 20.43 9.99 -8.83
C ALA A 17 21.28 8.82 -9.34
N ALA A 18 20.86 7.57 -9.10
CA ALA A 18 21.60 6.31 -9.33
C ALA A 18 22.66 5.89 -8.28
N LEU A 19 22.26 5.86 -7.00
CA LEU A 19 22.67 4.89 -5.96
C LEU A 19 21.36 4.65 -5.18
N VAL A 20 20.70 3.48 -5.17
CA VAL A 20 21.10 2.22 -4.50
C VAL A 20 20.98 0.98 -5.44
N GLY A 21 20.78 1.19 -6.74
CA GLY A 21 20.75 0.10 -7.73
C GLY A 21 22.14 -0.44 -8.08
N ALA A 22 22.44 -1.66 -7.61
CA ALA A 22 23.50 -2.58 -8.07
C ALA A 22 24.94 -2.02 -8.23
N CYS A 23 25.82 -2.37 -7.29
CA CYS A 23 27.26 -2.52 -7.57
C CYS A 23 27.77 -3.85 -6.99
N THR A 24 28.15 -4.77 -7.87
CA THR A 24 28.47 -6.17 -7.58
C THR A 24 29.97 -6.49 -7.64
N THR A 25 30.38 -7.45 -6.80
CA THR A 25 31.41 -8.50 -7.05
C THR A 25 32.93 -8.24 -6.96
N LEU A 26 33.64 -9.34 -6.57
CA LEU A 26 35.08 -9.69 -6.71
C LEU A 26 36.06 -9.03 -5.69
N LEU A 27 36.89 -9.71 -4.86
CA LEU A 27 37.28 -11.13 -4.57
C LEU A 27 37.65 -11.25 -3.06
N GLY A 28 37.85 -12.41 -2.40
CA GLY A 28 37.77 -13.83 -2.78
C GLY A 28 39.07 -14.64 -2.57
N ASN A 29 39.14 -15.53 -1.55
CA ASN A 29 40.03 -16.72 -1.44
C ASN A 29 39.85 -17.55 -0.13
N ASP A 30 39.76 -18.87 -0.27
CA ASP A 30 40.07 -20.01 0.61
C ASP A 30 40.21 -19.87 2.15
N PHE A 31 39.40 -20.67 2.88
CA PHE A 31 39.96 -21.72 3.74
C PHE A 31 38.96 -22.87 4.01
N VAL A 32 39.45 -24.12 3.98
CA VAL A 32 38.70 -25.34 4.34
C VAL A 32 39.37 -26.00 5.54
N ILE A 33 38.60 -26.29 6.60
CA ILE A 33 38.89 -27.37 7.56
C ILE A 33 37.56 -28.00 8.01
N GLU A 34 37.38 -29.29 7.76
CA GLU A 34 36.40 -30.14 8.46
C GLU A 34 36.94 -30.54 9.85
N THR A 35 36.09 -30.73 10.87
CA THR A 35 35.91 -32.04 11.54
C THR A 35 34.92 -32.04 12.72
N ALA A 36 34.06 -33.07 12.73
CA ALA A 36 33.53 -33.84 13.87
C ALA A 36 32.84 -33.18 15.10
N ALA A 37 31.62 -33.66 15.38
CA ALA A 37 30.93 -33.62 16.68
C ALA A 37 31.34 -34.85 17.55
N PRO A 38 30.69 -35.20 18.70
CA PRO A 38 29.71 -34.49 19.56
C PRO A 38 30.04 -34.53 21.09
N GLY A 39 29.24 -33.90 21.95
CA GLY A 39 29.21 -34.23 23.39
C GLY A 39 28.67 -33.15 24.34
N GLY A 40 27.57 -33.44 25.05
CA GLY A 40 26.89 -32.51 25.98
C GLY A 40 27.50 -32.35 27.38
N GLY A 41 26.81 -31.61 28.27
CA GLY A 41 27.16 -31.49 29.69
C GLY A 41 26.77 -30.19 30.41
N ASP A 42 25.47 -30.03 30.66
CA ASP A 42 24.80 -29.48 31.87
C ASP A 42 25.42 -28.41 32.84
N ILE A 43 24.50 -27.57 33.33
CA ILE A 43 24.44 -26.85 34.64
C ILE A 43 25.33 -25.60 34.90
N GLY A 44 24.65 -24.45 35.04
CA GLY A 44 24.73 -23.63 36.26
C GLY A 44 25.26 -22.18 36.15
N GLY A 45 24.44 -21.19 36.54
CA GLY A 45 24.92 -19.82 36.79
C GLY A 45 23.85 -18.72 36.79
N SER A 46 23.41 -18.29 37.97
CA SER A 46 22.45 -17.18 38.17
C SER A 46 23.06 -15.80 37.93
N GLY A 47 22.27 -14.87 37.35
CA GLY A 47 22.56 -13.43 37.36
C GLY A 47 21.37 -12.64 36.83
N GLY A 48 20.62 -11.98 37.71
CA GLY A 48 19.43 -11.22 37.33
C GLY A 48 19.64 -9.71 37.33
N SER A 49 18.78 -9.01 36.60
CA SER A 49 18.56 -7.57 36.73
C SER A 49 17.08 -7.26 36.53
N THR A 50 16.43 -6.77 37.59
CA THR A 50 15.06 -6.22 37.54
C THR A 50 15.11 -4.77 37.06
N SER A 51 14.34 -4.41 36.04
CA SER A 51 13.99 -3.01 35.76
C SER A 51 12.59 -2.72 36.30
N THR A 52 12.48 -1.73 37.19
CA THR A 52 11.22 -1.20 37.69
C THR A 52 10.81 0.00 36.86
N SER A 53 9.67 -0.07 36.16
CA SER A 53 8.99 1.13 35.64
C SER A 53 7.98 1.63 36.68
N SER A 54 8.13 2.88 37.09
CA SER A 54 7.19 3.57 37.98
C SER A 54 6.77 4.89 37.33
N GLY A 55 5.67 4.87 36.58
CA GLY A 55 5.01 6.05 36.03
C GLY A 55 3.58 6.11 36.54
N GLY A 56 3.31 6.99 37.51
CA GLY A 56 1.95 7.20 38.03
C GLY A 56 1.34 8.46 37.41
N GLY A 57 0.15 8.32 36.80
CA GLY A 57 -0.59 9.43 36.22
C GLY A 57 -2.06 9.08 35.99
N VAL A 58 -2.92 9.61 36.87
CA VAL A 58 -4.37 9.95 36.72
C VAL A 58 -5.01 9.49 35.38
N GLY A 59 -6.03 8.64 35.32
CA GLY A 59 -7.17 8.49 36.23
C GLY A 59 -8.45 9.05 35.60
N GLY A 60 -9.07 8.31 34.67
CA GLY A 60 -10.27 8.73 33.93
C GLY A 60 -11.14 7.56 33.47
N ASN A 61 -12.29 7.40 34.14
CA ASN A 61 -13.47 6.54 33.90
C ASN A 61 -13.38 5.27 32.99
N ASP A 62 -13.74 4.15 33.61
CA ASP A 62 -14.06 2.88 32.98
C ASP A 62 -15.26 2.97 31.99
N GLY A 63 -15.12 2.34 30.82
CA GLY A 63 -16.16 2.31 29.78
C GLY A 63 -16.02 1.21 28.71
N GLY A 64 -15.08 0.28 28.85
CA GLY A 64 -14.84 -0.81 27.91
C GLY A 64 -13.96 -1.87 28.57
N GLY A 65 -14.25 -3.16 28.35
CA GLY A 65 -13.51 -4.23 29.01
C GLY A 65 -12.04 -4.22 28.61
N GLY A 66 -11.15 -4.11 29.59
CA GLY A 66 -9.70 -4.16 29.37
C GLY A 66 -9.31 -5.52 28.77
N VAL A 67 -9.10 -5.54 27.46
CA VAL A 67 -8.52 -6.67 26.75
C VAL A 67 -7.05 -6.71 27.14
N GLY A 68 -6.63 -7.76 27.85
CA GLY A 68 -5.19 -8.00 28.07
C GLY A 68 -4.48 -8.20 26.73
N PRO A 69 -3.13 -8.07 26.67
CA PRO A 69 -2.39 -8.31 25.43
C PRO A 69 -2.78 -9.68 24.90
N GLY A 70 -3.42 -9.71 23.73
CA GLY A 70 -3.99 -10.93 23.20
C GLY A 70 -2.89 -11.91 22.81
N LEU A 71 -3.24 -13.19 22.73
CA LEU A 71 -2.28 -14.24 22.38
C LEU A 71 -1.62 -13.93 21.02
N PRO A 72 -0.32 -14.28 20.84
CA PRO A 72 0.36 -14.10 19.57
C PRO A 72 -0.12 -15.13 18.55
N TYR A 73 -0.04 -14.79 17.26
CA TYR A 73 -0.45 -15.62 16.14
C TYR A 73 0.68 -16.52 15.67
N GLN A 74 0.34 -17.77 15.39
CA GLN A 74 1.11 -18.64 14.51
C GLN A 74 0.38 -18.73 13.15
N CYS A 75 1.12 -18.51 12.06
CA CYS A 75 0.58 -18.60 10.71
C CYS A 75 1.19 -19.74 9.89
N ALA A 76 0.38 -20.34 9.01
CA ALA A 76 0.81 -21.31 8.01
C ALA A 76 -0.07 -21.26 6.76
N TRP A 77 0.53 -21.53 5.59
CA TRP A 77 -0.18 -21.66 4.32
C TRP A 77 -1.26 -22.75 4.37
N GLN A 78 -2.47 -22.42 3.91
CA GLN A 78 -3.61 -23.31 3.83
C GLN A 78 -3.61 -24.05 2.48
N LEU A 79 -2.71 -25.01 2.35
CA LEU A 79 -2.63 -25.88 1.17
C LEU A 79 -3.96 -26.66 1.03
N PRO A 80 -4.65 -26.55 -0.12
CA PRO A 80 -4.04 -26.63 -1.45
C PRO A 80 -4.25 -25.39 -2.36
N ILE A 81 -4.54 -24.20 -1.83
CA ILE A 81 -5.01 -23.05 -2.63
C ILE A 81 -3.85 -22.20 -3.23
N HIS A 82 -2.71 -22.82 -3.56
CA HIS A 82 -1.68 -22.12 -4.32
C HIS A 82 -2.09 -21.99 -5.79
N VAL A 83 -2.47 -20.79 -6.22
CA VAL A 83 -2.96 -20.53 -7.58
C VAL A 83 -2.05 -19.54 -8.30
N ARG A 84 -1.46 -19.96 -9.43
CA ARG A 84 -0.94 -19.05 -10.45
C ARG A 84 -2.13 -18.39 -11.14
N VAL A 85 -2.54 -17.21 -10.68
CA VAL A 85 -3.74 -16.52 -11.18
C VAL A 85 -3.51 -15.99 -12.60
N ALA A 86 -2.30 -15.52 -12.89
CA ALA A 86 -1.90 -15.14 -14.24
C ALA A 86 -0.38 -15.26 -14.45
N SER A 87 0.02 -15.79 -15.62
CA SER A 87 1.37 -15.64 -16.17
C SER A 87 1.38 -14.55 -17.23
N LEU A 88 2.41 -13.71 -17.28
CA LEU A 88 2.61 -12.79 -18.40
C LEU A 88 3.25 -13.44 -19.63
N GLN A 89 3.75 -14.68 -19.54
CA GLN A 89 4.13 -15.46 -20.72
C GLN A 89 2.92 -16.06 -21.47
N ASP A 90 1.77 -16.20 -20.82
CA ASP A 90 0.59 -16.85 -21.44
C ASP A 90 -0.14 -15.92 -22.43
N SER A 91 0.26 -14.63 -22.53
CA SER A 91 -0.23 -13.70 -23.55
C SER A 91 0.83 -13.47 -24.64
N PRO A 92 0.53 -13.70 -25.93
CA PRO A 92 1.52 -13.72 -27.01
C PRO A 92 2.02 -12.35 -27.50
N ASN A 93 1.75 -11.25 -26.79
CA ASN A 93 1.88 -9.86 -27.29
C ASN A 93 2.71 -8.91 -26.39
N ASP A 94 3.61 -9.44 -25.54
CA ASP A 94 4.35 -8.64 -24.55
C ASP A 94 3.41 -7.81 -23.64
N ASP A 95 2.41 -8.47 -23.04
CA ASP A 95 1.49 -7.84 -22.09
C ASP A 95 2.16 -7.67 -20.71
N TRP A 96 2.04 -6.47 -20.16
CA TRP A 96 2.59 -6.07 -18.87
C TRP A 96 1.43 -5.87 -17.89
N ARG A 97 1.51 -6.42 -16.68
CA ARG A 97 0.48 -6.21 -15.65
C ARG A 97 1.09 -5.59 -14.41
N SER A 98 0.41 -4.60 -13.88
CA SER A 98 0.83 -3.74 -12.78
C SER A 98 -0.37 -3.55 -11.84
N GLY A 99 -0.14 -3.19 -10.58
CA GLY A 99 -1.22 -3.09 -9.60
C GLY A 99 -1.71 -4.45 -9.10
N LEU A 100 -1.82 -4.55 -7.78
CA LEU A 100 -2.48 -5.63 -7.08
C LEU A 100 -3.25 -4.99 -5.93
N GLN A 101 -4.56 -5.08 -5.96
CA GLN A 101 -5.37 -4.84 -4.77
C GLN A 101 -6.32 -6.00 -4.58
N ILE A 102 -6.45 -6.46 -3.33
CA ILE A 102 -7.29 -7.60 -2.96
C ILE A 102 -8.42 -7.15 -2.03
N GLU A 103 -9.62 -7.61 -2.31
CA GLU A 103 -10.84 -7.30 -1.56
C GLU A 103 -11.60 -8.62 -1.32
N VAL A 104 -11.99 -8.93 -0.08
CA VAL A 104 -12.53 -10.26 0.28
C VAL A 104 -13.99 -10.16 0.70
N ALA A 105 -14.88 -10.90 0.03
CA ALA A 105 -16.31 -10.95 0.31
C ALA A 105 -16.64 -12.14 1.24
N GLU A 106 -17.92 -12.31 1.58
CA GLU A 106 -18.35 -13.48 2.36
C GLU A 106 -18.01 -14.82 1.65
N GLN A 107 -17.96 -14.85 0.31
CA GLN A 107 -17.79 -16.08 -0.49
C GLN A 107 -16.46 -16.10 -1.27
N ASP A 108 -16.12 -15.01 -1.98
CA ASP A 108 -14.98 -14.97 -2.89
C ASP A 108 -13.92 -13.93 -2.47
N ALA A 109 -12.68 -14.13 -2.90
CA ALA A 109 -11.70 -13.03 -2.97
C ALA A 109 -11.68 -12.40 -4.37
N ARG A 110 -11.47 -11.09 -4.44
CA ARG A 110 -11.37 -10.32 -5.67
C ARG A 110 -9.99 -9.68 -5.75
N VAL A 111 -9.23 -9.93 -6.82
CA VAL A 111 -7.93 -9.29 -7.09
C VAL A 111 -8.06 -8.39 -8.32
N VAL A 112 -7.77 -7.10 -8.18
CA VAL A 112 -7.73 -6.13 -9.27
C VAL A 112 -6.28 -5.99 -9.75
N ALA A 113 -6.07 -6.12 -11.06
CA ALA A 113 -4.80 -5.84 -11.72
C ALA A 113 -5.01 -4.95 -12.96
N GLN A 114 -4.10 -4.00 -13.18
CA GLN A 114 -3.97 -3.28 -14.45
C GLN A 114 -3.24 -4.17 -15.47
N ARG A 115 -3.69 -4.15 -16.72
CA ARG A 115 -3.05 -4.79 -17.88
C ARG A 115 -2.75 -3.75 -18.95
N GLU A 116 -1.48 -3.46 -19.10
CA GLU A 116 -0.91 -2.69 -20.19
C GLU A 116 -0.58 -3.65 -21.35
N VAL A 117 -1.15 -3.39 -22.52
CA VAL A 117 -0.95 -4.20 -23.73
C VAL A 117 -0.06 -3.41 -24.67
N SER A 118 1.08 -3.98 -25.06
CA SER A 118 2.03 -3.31 -25.95
C SER A 118 1.35 -2.89 -27.26
N GLY A 119 1.25 -1.58 -27.49
CA GLY A 119 0.65 -1.01 -28.71
C GLY A 119 -0.89 -1.00 -28.79
N ALA A 120 -1.62 -1.33 -27.71
CA ALA A 120 -3.09 -1.25 -27.67
C ALA A 120 -3.61 -0.34 -26.54
N THR A 121 -4.93 -0.28 -26.38
CA THR A 121 -5.56 0.35 -25.20
C THR A 121 -5.38 -0.55 -23.98
N SER A 122 -4.81 0.00 -22.91
CA SER A 122 -4.74 -0.68 -21.61
C SER A 122 -6.14 -1.06 -21.09
N SER A 123 -6.17 -2.05 -20.22
CA SER A 123 -7.39 -2.62 -19.64
C SER A 123 -7.15 -3.02 -18.19
N ALA A 124 -8.18 -2.98 -17.34
CA ALA A 124 -8.12 -3.58 -16.02
C ALA A 124 -8.74 -4.99 -16.07
N ASP A 125 -8.16 -5.90 -15.30
CA ASP A 125 -8.63 -7.27 -15.08
C ASP A 125 -9.01 -7.43 -13.60
N LEU A 126 -10.25 -7.85 -13.34
CA LEU A 126 -10.68 -8.36 -12.02
C LEU A 126 -10.66 -9.88 -12.05
N TYR A 127 -9.94 -10.48 -11.12
CA TYR A 127 -9.94 -11.91 -10.85
C TYR A 127 -10.83 -12.22 -9.67
N THR A 128 -11.83 -13.09 -9.88
CA THR A 128 -12.60 -13.72 -8.81
C THR A 128 -11.93 -15.03 -8.45
N LEU A 129 -11.67 -15.25 -7.16
CA LEU A 129 -10.96 -16.39 -6.61
C LEU A 129 -11.88 -17.11 -5.61
N ASP A 130 -12.58 -18.13 -6.09
CA ASP A 130 -13.41 -19.05 -5.31
C ASP A 130 -12.72 -20.41 -5.22
N GLY A 131 -11.95 -20.61 -4.15
CA GLY A 131 -11.22 -21.85 -3.87
C GLY A 131 -10.24 -22.24 -4.98
N ASN A 132 -10.74 -22.99 -5.97
CA ASN A 132 -9.98 -23.50 -7.12
C ASN A 132 -10.38 -22.86 -8.47
N ASN A 133 -11.43 -22.03 -8.52
CA ASN A 133 -11.90 -21.39 -9.74
C ASN A 133 -11.37 -19.96 -9.83
N THR A 134 -10.84 -19.60 -11.00
CA THR A 134 -10.51 -18.22 -11.36
C THR A 134 -11.44 -17.75 -12.49
N ALA A 135 -12.28 -16.76 -12.19
CA ALA A 135 -13.03 -16.04 -13.22
C ALA A 135 -12.37 -14.68 -13.47
N VAL A 136 -12.41 -14.18 -14.72
CA VAL A 136 -11.82 -12.88 -15.07
C VAL A 136 -12.82 -11.98 -15.80
N SER A 137 -12.97 -10.75 -15.31
CA SER A 137 -13.71 -9.67 -15.95
C SER A 137 -12.71 -8.59 -16.40
N SER A 138 -12.57 -8.40 -17.72
CA SER A 138 -11.73 -7.33 -18.29
C SER A 138 -12.57 -6.14 -18.74
N TRP A 139 -12.11 -4.92 -18.50
CA TRP A 139 -12.69 -3.70 -19.08
C TRP A 139 -11.61 -2.69 -19.51
N PRO A 140 -11.91 -1.78 -20.45
CA PRO A 140 -10.99 -0.70 -20.80
C PRO A 140 -10.69 0.17 -19.58
N ALA A 141 -9.40 0.38 -19.30
CA ALA A 141 -8.91 1.24 -18.23
C ALA A 141 -7.47 1.64 -18.56
N TYR A 142 -7.17 2.93 -18.59
CA TYR A 142 -5.80 3.40 -18.79
C TYR A 142 -4.91 2.99 -17.61
N GLU A 143 -5.42 3.15 -16.38
CA GLU A 143 -4.73 2.86 -15.14
C GLU A 143 -5.74 2.63 -14.00
N VAL A 144 -5.51 1.62 -13.15
CA VAL A 144 -6.22 1.41 -11.89
C VAL A 144 -5.50 2.19 -10.78
N HIS A 145 -6.26 2.97 -10.02
CA HIS A 145 -5.73 3.86 -8.98
C HIS A 145 -5.92 3.29 -7.58
N ASP A 146 -7.10 2.76 -7.30
CA ASP A 146 -7.51 2.30 -5.97
C ASP A 146 -8.74 1.39 -6.10
N ALA A 147 -9.02 0.58 -5.09
CA ALA A 147 -10.29 -0.12 -4.92
C ALA A 147 -10.77 0.00 -3.46
N ALA A 148 -12.03 -0.31 -3.20
CA ALA A 148 -12.59 -0.37 -1.85
C ALA A 148 -13.91 -1.14 -1.82
N ARG A 149 -14.26 -1.72 -0.67
CA ARG A 149 -15.60 -2.28 -0.45
C ARG A 149 -16.69 -1.21 -0.38
N LEU A 150 -17.74 -1.39 -1.17
CA LEU A 150 -19.00 -0.64 -1.12
C LEU A 150 -20.05 -1.46 -0.34
N GLY A 151 -19.82 -1.61 0.97
CA GLY A 151 -20.60 -2.51 1.82
C GLY A 151 -20.24 -3.99 1.61
N ALA A 152 -21.11 -4.89 2.10
CA ALA A 152 -20.78 -6.32 2.21
C ALA A 152 -20.49 -7.02 0.87
N ASN A 153 -21.26 -6.72 -0.17
CA ASN A 153 -21.30 -7.52 -1.40
C ASN A 153 -20.87 -6.73 -2.65
N LYS A 154 -20.10 -5.64 -2.52
CA LYS A 154 -19.66 -4.86 -3.70
C LYS A 154 -18.23 -4.38 -3.54
N VAL A 155 -17.49 -4.44 -4.64
CA VAL A 155 -16.18 -3.81 -4.79
C VAL A 155 -16.31 -2.64 -5.76
N ALA A 156 -15.88 -1.46 -5.34
CA ALA A 156 -15.69 -0.31 -6.21
C ALA A 156 -14.21 -0.24 -6.63
N VAL A 157 -13.95 -0.05 -7.91
CA VAL A 157 -12.61 0.15 -8.47
C VAL A 157 -12.54 1.53 -9.11
N LEU A 158 -11.62 2.36 -8.64
CA LEU A 158 -11.29 3.66 -9.24
C LEU A 158 -10.25 3.46 -10.34
N TYR A 159 -10.58 3.91 -11.55
CA TYR A 159 -9.69 3.83 -12.70
C TYR A 159 -9.77 5.09 -13.56
N SER A 160 -8.72 5.36 -14.31
CA SER A 160 -8.71 6.41 -15.30
C SER A 160 -9.03 5.86 -16.69
N MET A 161 -9.70 6.66 -17.51
CA MET A 161 -9.91 6.44 -18.93
C MET A 161 -9.17 7.51 -19.72
N ARG A 162 -8.49 7.12 -20.80
CA ARG A 162 -7.76 8.05 -21.68
C ARG A 162 -8.43 8.14 -23.03
N ASN A 163 -9.04 9.29 -23.31
CA ASN A 163 -9.47 9.64 -24.67
C ASN A 163 -8.24 10.07 -25.47
N LEU A 164 -8.13 9.61 -26.72
CA LEU A 164 -7.01 9.97 -27.61
C LEU A 164 -7.36 11.13 -28.56
N ASN A 165 -8.64 11.46 -28.73
CA ASN A 165 -9.09 12.50 -29.67
C ASN A 165 -10.43 13.15 -29.23
N PRO A 166 -10.41 14.35 -28.62
CA PRO A 166 -9.22 15.06 -28.14
C PRO A 166 -8.51 14.28 -27.02
N PRO A 167 -7.20 14.48 -26.79
CA PRO A 167 -6.51 13.93 -25.63
C PRO A 167 -7.14 14.43 -24.33
N SER A 168 -7.67 13.51 -23.51
CA SER A 168 -8.13 13.81 -22.15
C SER A 168 -8.00 12.60 -21.26
N ILE A 169 -7.99 12.83 -19.94
CA ILE A 169 -8.26 11.79 -18.94
C ILE A 169 -9.57 12.07 -18.23
N GLU A 170 -10.24 11.00 -17.83
CA GLU A 170 -11.45 10.98 -17.02
C GLU A 170 -11.29 9.97 -15.90
N LEU A 171 -11.74 10.28 -14.69
CA LEU A 171 -11.93 9.31 -13.63
C LEU A 171 -13.28 8.61 -13.77
N TRP A 172 -13.23 7.30 -13.59
CA TRP A 172 -14.37 6.40 -13.60
C TRP A 172 -14.31 5.48 -12.37
N MET A 173 -15.47 5.10 -11.86
CA MET A 173 -15.62 4.07 -10.84
C MET A 173 -16.40 2.90 -11.44
N ARG A 174 -15.87 1.69 -11.33
CA ARG A 174 -16.59 0.45 -11.66
C ARG A 174 -17.04 -0.18 -10.35
N VAL A 175 -18.34 -0.31 -10.15
CA VAL A 175 -18.93 -1.05 -9.03
C VAL A 175 -19.27 -2.45 -9.53
N ILE A 176 -18.78 -3.45 -8.82
CA ILE A 176 -18.87 -4.87 -9.16
C ILE A 176 -19.63 -5.55 -8.03
N ASP A 177 -20.66 -6.33 -8.35
CA ASP A 177 -21.42 -7.09 -7.37
C ASP A 177 -20.74 -8.44 -7.08
N ASP A 178 -20.39 -8.68 -5.81
CA ASP A 178 -19.76 -9.93 -5.38
C ASP A 178 -20.71 -11.13 -5.51
N THR A 179 -22.02 -10.91 -5.63
CA THR A 179 -22.97 -12.01 -5.91
C THR A 179 -22.89 -12.52 -7.35
N ASP A 180 -22.16 -11.82 -8.24
CA ASP A 180 -21.77 -12.32 -9.55
C ASP A 180 -20.29 -12.74 -9.57
N GLY A 181 -20.06 -14.05 -9.54
CA GLY A 181 -18.72 -14.63 -9.67
C GLY A 181 -17.99 -14.23 -10.96
N ASN A 182 -18.71 -13.86 -12.03
CA ASN A 182 -18.11 -13.44 -13.31
C ASN A 182 -17.90 -11.92 -13.42
N GLY A 183 -18.45 -11.11 -12.52
CA GLY A 183 -18.36 -9.64 -12.58
C GLY A 183 -18.95 -9.03 -13.87
N ALA A 184 -19.97 -9.67 -14.44
CA ALA A 184 -20.76 -9.19 -15.58
C ALA A 184 -21.81 -8.16 -15.13
N ASP A 185 -22.44 -8.35 -13.96
CA ASP A 185 -23.33 -7.41 -13.29
C ASP A 185 -22.54 -6.27 -12.60
N ALA A 186 -21.74 -5.57 -13.40
CA ALA A 186 -20.92 -4.45 -12.97
C ALA A 186 -21.34 -3.14 -13.68
N SER A 187 -21.50 -2.07 -12.89
CA SER A 187 -21.86 -0.74 -13.39
C SER A 187 -20.65 0.19 -13.36
N SER A 188 -20.38 0.89 -14.47
CA SER A 188 -19.37 1.94 -14.52
C SER A 188 -20.04 3.32 -14.47
N VAL A 189 -19.50 4.20 -13.62
CA VAL A 189 -19.95 5.58 -13.43
C VAL A 189 -18.79 6.52 -13.70
N GLN A 190 -19.00 7.50 -14.57
CA GLN A 190 -18.03 8.56 -14.85
C GLN A 190 -18.04 9.58 -13.70
N LEU A 191 -16.94 9.67 -12.95
CA LEU A 191 -16.81 10.62 -11.83
C LEU A 191 -16.48 12.03 -12.32
N THR A 192 -15.69 12.18 -13.39
CA THR A 192 -15.26 13.48 -13.91
C THR A 192 -15.53 13.66 -15.39
N SER A 193 -15.92 14.88 -15.79
CA SER A 193 -16.06 15.23 -17.21
C SER A 193 -14.72 15.16 -17.98
N SER A 194 -14.78 15.01 -19.31
CA SER A 194 -13.59 15.03 -20.19
C SER A 194 -12.78 16.33 -20.11
N SER A 195 -13.37 17.41 -19.60
CA SER A 195 -12.72 18.70 -19.37
C SER A 195 -12.07 18.86 -17.98
N ALA A 196 -12.28 17.93 -17.05
CA ALA A 196 -11.83 18.06 -15.66
C ALA A 196 -10.30 18.19 -15.51
N PHE A 197 -9.54 17.53 -16.39
CA PHE A 197 -8.08 17.51 -16.39
C PHE A 197 -7.51 18.03 -17.73
N ALA A 198 -8.20 18.98 -18.37
CA ALA A 198 -7.85 19.48 -19.70
C ALA A 198 -6.47 20.17 -19.78
N ASP A 199 -5.96 20.66 -18.65
CA ASP A 199 -4.67 21.33 -18.51
C ASP A 199 -3.49 20.38 -18.29
N MET A 200 -3.73 19.09 -18.02
CA MET A 200 -2.74 18.00 -18.09
C MET A 200 -2.29 17.72 -19.53
N GLY A 201 -3.18 18.00 -20.51
CA GLY A 201 -2.93 17.74 -21.92
C GLY A 201 -2.76 16.24 -22.22
N ALA A 202 -1.79 15.91 -23.07
CA ALA A 202 -1.55 14.52 -23.48
C ALA A 202 -0.66 13.72 -22.50
N ASN A 203 -0.03 14.37 -21.52
CA ASN A 203 0.94 13.74 -20.63
C ASN A 203 0.26 13.16 -19.39
N ALA A 204 -0.07 11.87 -19.43
CA ALA A 204 -0.66 11.14 -18.31
C ALA A 204 0.38 10.49 -17.37
N SER A 205 1.68 10.78 -17.53
CA SER A 205 2.67 10.32 -16.55
C SER A 205 2.50 11.09 -15.24
N ASN A 206 2.47 10.36 -14.12
CA ASN A 206 2.23 10.86 -12.76
C ASN A 206 0.80 11.37 -12.49
N PHE A 207 -0.21 10.87 -13.22
CA PHE A 207 -1.60 11.01 -12.78
C PHE A 207 -1.86 9.99 -11.67
N ASN A 208 -2.03 10.44 -10.42
CA ASN A 208 -2.44 9.58 -9.30
C ASN A 208 -3.84 9.98 -8.85
N ALA A 209 -4.68 9.03 -8.49
CA ALA A 209 -5.98 9.31 -7.90
C ALA A 209 -6.27 8.44 -6.67
N ARG A 210 -7.23 8.88 -5.85
CA ARG A 210 -7.76 8.10 -4.74
C ARG A 210 -9.21 8.44 -4.47
N PHE A 211 -9.95 7.55 -3.81
CA PHE A 211 -11.33 7.81 -3.43
C PHE A 211 -11.66 7.32 -2.02
N ALA A 212 -12.73 7.89 -1.47
CA ALA A 212 -13.35 7.46 -0.24
C ALA A 212 -14.87 7.38 -0.45
N ILE A 213 -15.45 6.28 0.01
CA ILE A 213 -16.89 6.02 -0.08
C ILE A 213 -17.58 6.49 1.19
N HIS A 214 -18.66 7.24 1.06
CA HIS A 214 -19.54 7.59 2.18
C HIS A 214 -20.37 6.37 2.57
N GLN A 215 -20.11 5.80 3.75
CA GLN A 215 -20.76 4.57 4.25
C GLN A 215 -22.30 4.63 4.11
N GLY A 216 -22.88 3.56 3.56
CA GLY A 216 -24.34 3.44 3.38
C GLY A 216 -24.94 4.29 2.25
N THR A 217 -24.14 4.98 1.45
CA THR A 217 -24.60 5.81 0.31
C THR A 217 -23.89 5.44 -0.99
N ALA A 218 -24.29 6.08 -2.10
CA ALA A 218 -23.56 6.04 -3.38
C ALA A 218 -22.66 7.28 -3.59
N ASN A 219 -22.42 8.07 -2.54
CA ASN A 219 -21.60 9.27 -2.63
C ASN A 219 -20.12 8.88 -2.56
N VAL A 220 -19.34 9.43 -3.48
CA VAL A 220 -17.90 9.18 -3.61
C VAL A 220 -17.17 10.49 -3.60
N ASP A 221 -16.26 10.63 -2.64
CA ASP A 221 -15.29 11.71 -2.65
C ASP A 221 -14.00 11.18 -3.28
N PHE A 222 -13.36 11.98 -4.14
CA PHE A 222 -12.14 11.59 -4.81
C PHE A 222 -11.12 12.73 -4.82
N PHE A 223 -9.86 12.34 -4.85
CA PHE A 223 -8.70 13.20 -5.04
C PHE A 223 -7.96 12.77 -6.30
N ALA A 224 -7.35 13.72 -7.01
CA ALA A 224 -6.35 13.42 -8.04
C ALA A 224 -5.23 14.46 -8.04
N SER A 225 -4.00 13.98 -8.23
CA SER A 225 -2.80 14.77 -8.47
C SER A 225 -2.22 14.46 -9.85
N TYR A 226 -1.73 15.48 -10.55
CA TYR A 226 -1.12 15.34 -11.87
C TYR A 226 -0.19 16.51 -12.19
N ALA A 227 0.69 16.33 -13.19
CA ALA A 227 1.47 17.42 -13.76
C ALA A 227 0.70 18.11 -14.89
N ASP A 228 0.58 19.44 -14.86
CA ASP A 228 0.01 20.22 -15.95
C ASP A 228 0.92 20.26 -17.19
N THR A 229 0.43 20.87 -18.26
CA THR A 229 1.18 21.10 -19.52
C THR A 229 2.46 21.94 -19.37
N ASN A 230 2.66 22.62 -18.25
CA ASN A 230 3.88 23.36 -17.91
C ASN A 230 4.81 22.57 -16.97
N GLY A 231 4.39 21.39 -16.49
CA GLY A 231 5.08 20.58 -15.50
C GLY A 231 4.86 21.01 -14.04
N ALA A 232 3.88 21.89 -13.78
CA ALA A 232 3.47 22.25 -12.43
C ALA A 232 2.49 21.20 -11.89
N PHE A 233 2.68 20.75 -10.64
CA PHE A 233 1.77 19.79 -10.04
C PHE A 233 0.47 20.46 -9.60
N VAL A 234 -0.64 19.79 -9.90
CA VAL A 234 -2.01 20.23 -9.62
C VAL A 234 -2.66 19.18 -8.72
N GLU A 235 -3.18 19.63 -7.58
CA GLU A 235 -4.00 18.84 -6.65
C GLU A 235 -5.48 19.17 -6.90
N THR A 236 -6.36 18.17 -6.95
CA THR A 236 -7.80 18.35 -7.19
C THR A 236 -8.65 17.45 -6.29
N TYR A 237 -9.82 17.94 -5.88
CA TYR A 237 -10.81 17.20 -5.10
C TYR A 237 -12.20 17.32 -5.73
N GLY A 238 -12.97 16.24 -5.72
CA GLY A 238 -14.37 16.24 -6.15
C GLY A 238 -15.24 15.33 -5.30
N ARG A 239 -16.54 15.67 -5.22
CA ARG A 239 -17.58 14.93 -4.51
C ARG A 239 -18.68 14.57 -5.48
N HIS A 240 -18.78 13.29 -5.84
CA HIS A 240 -19.78 12.73 -6.75
C HIS A 240 -20.98 12.19 -5.97
N LEU A 241 -22.09 12.93 -6.00
CA LEU A 241 -23.34 12.64 -5.28
C LEU A 241 -24.33 11.77 -6.08
N GLY A 242 -23.84 10.91 -6.97
CA GLY A 242 -24.67 10.08 -7.85
C GLY A 242 -25.25 10.80 -9.08
N SER A 243 -25.04 12.11 -9.22
CA SER A 243 -25.67 12.95 -10.25
C SER A 243 -24.72 13.40 -11.37
N GLY A 244 -24.20 12.45 -12.13
CA GLY A 244 -23.39 12.69 -13.32
C GLY A 244 -21.96 13.22 -13.05
N PRO A 245 -21.15 13.44 -14.10
CA PRO A 245 -19.74 13.79 -13.94
C PRO A 245 -19.54 15.16 -13.29
N VAL A 246 -18.61 15.23 -12.35
CA VAL A 246 -18.28 16.43 -11.58
C VAL A 246 -17.06 17.13 -12.18
N THR A 247 -16.99 18.45 -12.04
CA THR A 247 -15.75 19.21 -12.24
C THR A 247 -15.08 19.37 -10.88
N PRO A 248 -13.92 18.73 -10.63
CA PRO A 248 -13.26 18.82 -9.34
C PRO A 248 -12.69 20.23 -9.11
N VAL A 249 -12.62 20.63 -7.84
CA VAL A 249 -12.04 21.90 -7.40
C VAL A 249 -10.53 21.71 -7.22
N LYS A 250 -9.73 22.66 -7.71
CA LYS A 250 -8.29 22.68 -7.45
C LYS A 250 -8.02 23.00 -5.98
N ILE A 251 -7.25 22.15 -5.32
CA ILE A 251 -6.69 22.46 -4.01
C ILE A 251 -5.51 23.40 -4.27
N ASN A 252 -5.65 24.67 -3.91
CA ASN A 252 -4.54 25.61 -3.99
C ASN A 252 -3.49 25.22 -2.95
N GLN A 253 -2.40 24.58 -3.39
CA GLN A 253 -1.13 24.74 -2.70
C GLN A 253 -0.82 26.24 -2.58
N ALA A 254 -0.21 26.66 -1.47
CA ALA A 254 0.56 27.90 -1.50
C ALA A 254 1.67 27.73 -2.57
N ASN A 255 1.90 28.75 -3.41
CA ASN A 255 2.68 28.69 -4.65
C ASN A 255 4.17 28.29 -4.51
N ASP A 256 4.61 27.88 -3.33
CA ASP A 256 6.01 27.69 -2.93
C ASP A 256 6.41 26.20 -2.80
N LEU A 257 5.49 25.26 -3.03
CA LEU A 257 5.70 23.82 -2.79
C LEU A 257 6.00 23.04 -4.07
N THR A 258 7.27 22.99 -4.47
CA THR A 258 7.71 22.18 -5.63
C THR A 258 7.90 20.70 -5.28
N GLU A 259 6.81 20.00 -4.96
CA GLU A 259 6.81 18.53 -4.85
C GLU A 259 6.50 17.89 -6.22
N LYS A 260 7.34 16.93 -6.64
CA LYS A 260 7.31 16.35 -7.99
C LYS A 260 6.54 15.03 -8.12
N ASP A 261 5.99 14.52 -7.03
CA ASP A 261 5.22 13.28 -7.02
C ASP A 261 4.29 13.27 -5.79
N VAL A 262 3.31 14.18 -5.79
CA VAL A 262 2.34 14.25 -4.69
C VAL A 262 1.45 13.02 -4.71
N ARG A 263 1.69 12.07 -3.81
CA ARG A 263 0.88 10.85 -3.67
C ARG A 263 -0.06 10.92 -2.45
N PRO A 264 -1.33 10.48 -2.59
CA PRO A 264 -2.28 10.42 -1.48
C PRO A 264 -2.07 9.15 -0.63
N PHE A 265 -1.55 9.30 0.58
CA PHE A 265 -1.38 8.19 1.54
C PHE A 265 -2.69 7.55 1.95
N ALA A 266 -3.73 8.36 2.14
CA ALA A 266 -5.05 7.93 2.54
C ALA A 266 -6.10 9.00 2.22
N MET A 267 -7.32 8.54 1.99
CA MET A 267 -8.50 9.39 1.93
C MET A 267 -9.61 8.73 2.75
N VAL A 268 -10.23 9.49 3.66
CA VAL A 268 -11.12 8.97 4.69
C VAL A 268 -12.37 9.83 4.75
N THR A 269 -13.56 9.26 4.66
CA THR A 269 -14.81 10.02 4.82
C THR A 269 -15.50 9.72 6.15
N ARG A 270 -15.85 10.78 6.89
CA ARG A 270 -16.57 10.70 8.16
C ARG A 270 -17.36 11.98 8.41
N ASP A 271 -18.58 11.84 8.93
CA ASP A 271 -19.46 12.97 9.30
C ASP A 271 -19.58 14.03 8.17
N ASP A 272 -19.87 13.56 6.95
CA ASP A 272 -19.95 14.32 5.69
C ASP A 272 -18.67 15.09 5.28
N ARG A 273 -17.54 14.83 5.94
CA ARG A 273 -16.21 15.40 5.64
C ARG A 273 -15.26 14.34 5.12
N SER A 274 -14.39 14.71 4.18
CA SER A 274 -13.23 13.90 3.80
C SER A 274 -11.94 14.44 4.40
N TYR A 275 -11.14 13.55 4.96
CA TYR A 275 -9.81 13.79 5.47
C TYR A 275 -8.84 13.18 4.46
N LEU A 276 -8.08 14.05 3.80
CA LEU A 276 -7.10 13.68 2.78
C LEU A 276 -5.70 13.84 3.36
N PHE A 277 -4.88 12.81 3.22
CA PHE A 277 -3.50 12.78 3.68
C PHE A 277 -2.58 12.56 2.48
N LEU A 278 -1.61 13.46 2.27
CA LEU A 278 -0.70 13.45 1.11
C LEU A 278 0.67 14.05 1.44
N GLY A 279 1.64 13.86 0.55
CA GLY A 279 2.90 14.63 0.54
C GLY A 279 4.12 13.87 1.04
N ASP A 280 5.13 13.73 0.19
CA ASP A 280 6.37 12.98 0.47
C ASP A 280 7.11 13.56 1.72
N PRO A 281 7.47 12.73 2.72
CA PRO A 281 8.24 13.15 3.89
C PRO A 281 9.65 13.65 3.58
N SER A 282 10.21 13.31 2.42
CA SER A 282 11.46 13.89 1.90
C SER A 282 11.27 15.22 1.17
N ALA A 283 10.03 15.62 0.87
CA ALA A 283 9.74 16.91 0.24
C ALA A 283 9.66 18.04 1.26
N THR A 284 10.05 19.26 0.84
CA THR A 284 9.98 20.48 1.67
C THR A 284 8.56 20.80 2.19
N ALA A 285 7.54 20.25 1.53
CA ALA A 285 6.14 20.39 1.92
C ALA A 285 5.73 19.44 3.06
N GLY A 286 6.42 18.29 3.18
CA GLY A 286 6.15 17.21 4.10
C GLY A 286 4.74 16.58 3.99
N PRO A 287 4.42 15.66 4.92
CA PRO A 287 3.12 15.03 5.03
C PRO A 287 2.08 16.01 5.58
N ARG A 288 0.98 16.14 4.84
CA ARG A 288 -0.03 17.17 4.97
C ARG A 288 -1.41 16.56 5.03
N GLN A 289 -2.25 17.09 5.91
CA GLN A 289 -3.66 16.79 6.01
C GLN A 289 -4.50 17.95 5.49
N TYR A 290 -5.52 17.64 4.69
CA TYR A 290 -6.62 18.55 4.38
C TYR A 290 -7.92 18.00 4.95
N VAL A 291 -8.74 18.89 5.52
CA VAL A 291 -10.15 18.61 5.84
C VAL A 291 -11.00 19.21 4.73
N LEU A 292 -11.79 18.37 4.10
CA LEU A 292 -12.53 18.65 2.87
C LEU A 292 -14.03 18.46 3.12
N ASP A 293 -14.85 19.39 2.64
CA ASP A 293 -16.31 19.30 2.73
C ASP A 293 -17.00 19.85 1.46
N ASP A 294 -18.33 19.89 1.46
CA ASP A 294 -19.14 20.38 0.35
C ASP A 294 -19.10 21.90 0.17
N THR A 295 -18.48 22.65 1.09
CA THR A 295 -18.41 24.12 1.08
C THR A 295 -17.10 24.68 0.51
N ILE A 296 -16.21 23.83 -0.01
CA ILE A 296 -14.95 24.26 -0.64
C ILE A 296 -15.23 25.13 -1.87
N THR A 297 -15.05 26.44 -1.71
CA THR A 297 -15.11 27.43 -2.80
C THR A 297 -13.82 28.25 -2.94
N GLY A 298 -12.69 27.77 -2.41
CA GLY A 298 -11.44 28.52 -2.38
C GLY A 298 -10.23 27.74 -1.83
N PRO A 299 -9.11 28.43 -1.54
CA PRO A 299 -7.90 27.80 -1.01
C PRO A 299 -8.15 27.13 0.35
N ILE A 300 -7.64 25.92 0.52
CA ILE A 300 -7.73 25.14 1.75
C ILE A 300 -6.35 25.12 2.39
N ALA A 301 -6.25 25.48 3.67
CA ALA A 301 -4.99 25.38 4.39
C ALA A 301 -4.72 23.92 4.76
N ALA A 302 -3.57 23.39 4.36
CA ALA A 302 -3.05 22.12 4.87
C ALA A 302 -2.62 22.25 6.34
N ARG A 303 -2.72 21.15 7.08
CA ARG A 303 -2.20 20.98 8.44
C ARG A 303 -1.07 19.96 8.42
N THR A 304 0.08 20.27 9.01
CA THR A 304 1.14 19.29 9.27
C THR A 304 0.71 18.35 10.39
N ILE A 305 0.93 17.05 10.22
CA ILE A 305 0.59 16.01 11.20
C ILE A 305 1.80 15.37 11.87
N GLY A 306 3.01 15.60 11.35
CA GLY A 306 4.27 14.97 11.78
C GLY A 306 5.21 14.90 10.57
N GLU A 307 6.24 14.06 10.63
CA GLU A 307 7.08 13.71 9.47
C GLU A 307 6.98 12.21 9.09
N PRO A 308 5.76 11.61 9.02
CA PRO A 308 5.62 10.18 8.75
C PRO A 308 6.17 9.77 7.38
N SER A 309 7.15 8.88 7.41
CA SER A 309 7.65 8.05 6.30
C SER A 309 6.56 7.15 5.69
N MET A 310 5.55 6.78 6.47
CA MET A 310 4.35 6.05 6.07
C MET A 310 3.18 6.48 6.94
N LEU A 311 1.97 6.56 6.38
CA LEU A 311 0.72 6.69 7.12
C LEU A 311 -0.35 5.74 6.53
N VAL A 312 -1.01 4.97 7.39
CA VAL A 312 -2.08 4.02 7.06
C VAL A 312 -3.24 4.21 8.04
N LEU A 313 -4.46 4.37 7.54
CA LEU A 313 -5.68 4.49 8.37
C LEU A 313 -6.67 3.38 8.02
N ASP A 314 -7.28 2.75 9.03
CA ASP A 314 -8.55 2.00 8.88
C ASP A 314 -9.72 2.85 9.35
N VAL A 315 -10.74 2.92 8.51
CA VAL A 315 -12.02 3.59 8.77
C VAL A 315 -13.22 2.68 8.53
N LEU A 316 -13.01 1.51 7.90
CA LEU A 316 -14.08 0.70 7.33
C LEU A 316 -14.77 -0.15 8.41
N MET A 317 -14.02 -0.58 9.43
CA MET A 317 -14.47 -1.59 10.40
C MET A 317 -15.26 -1.05 11.59
N LYS A 318 -15.02 0.21 12.02
CA LYS A 318 -15.51 0.70 13.33
C LYS A 318 -16.28 2.03 13.23
N PRO A 319 -17.48 2.15 13.83
CA PRO A 319 -18.23 3.41 13.85
C PRO A 319 -17.67 4.44 14.86
N ASN A 320 -16.95 3.99 15.88
CA ASN A 320 -16.54 4.82 17.03
C ASN A 320 -15.02 5.01 17.16
N SER A 321 -14.20 4.44 16.28
CA SER A 321 -12.75 4.70 16.24
C SER A 321 -12.20 4.59 14.82
N VAL A 322 -10.96 5.05 14.65
CA VAL A 322 -10.14 4.96 13.44
C VAL A 322 -8.79 4.39 13.87
N ASN A 323 -8.38 3.26 13.33
CA ASN A 323 -7.04 2.72 13.61
C ASN A 323 -6.03 3.49 12.75
N VAL A 324 -4.94 3.96 13.35
CA VAL A 324 -3.91 4.77 12.69
C VAL A 324 -2.57 4.12 12.91
N ALA A 325 -1.87 3.77 11.83
CA ALA A 325 -0.50 3.30 11.86
C ALA A 325 0.38 4.30 11.09
N ALA A 326 1.56 4.58 11.63
CA ALA A 326 2.53 5.45 10.98
C ALA A 326 3.95 4.91 11.19
N ALA A 327 4.86 5.28 10.30
CA ALA A 327 6.30 5.09 10.50
C ALA A 327 7.00 6.45 10.43
N GLU A 328 7.91 6.74 11.36
CA GLU A 328 8.89 7.82 11.20
C GLU A 328 10.28 7.20 11.12
N ILE A 329 10.98 7.44 10.01
CA ILE A 329 12.40 7.15 9.83
C ILE A 329 13.15 8.43 10.23
N GLY A 330 14.16 8.34 11.09
CA GLY A 330 15.00 9.50 11.40
C GLY A 330 15.73 10.05 10.17
N GLN A 331 16.17 11.31 10.26
CA GLN A 331 16.65 12.06 9.10
C GLN A 331 18.05 11.62 8.62
N ASP A 332 18.83 10.92 9.46
CA ASP A 332 20.16 10.41 9.12
C ASP A 332 20.20 8.89 8.87
N VAL A 333 21.15 8.44 8.03
CA VAL A 333 21.31 7.02 7.70
C VAL A 333 21.81 6.24 8.92
N GLY A 334 20.94 5.38 9.46
CA GLY A 334 21.20 4.61 10.68
C GLY A 334 20.50 5.17 11.92
N ASP A 335 19.68 6.20 11.77
CA ASP A 335 18.70 6.57 12.79
C ASP A 335 17.65 5.46 12.99
N PRO A 336 17.05 5.37 14.19
CA PRO A 336 15.96 4.45 14.44
C PRO A 336 14.74 4.75 13.57
N LEU A 337 14.01 3.67 13.25
CA LEU A 337 12.68 3.71 12.66
C LEU A 337 11.67 3.39 13.77
N PHE A 338 10.75 4.31 14.00
CA PHE A 338 9.64 4.12 14.94
C PHE A 338 8.37 3.77 14.16
N LEU A 339 7.76 2.64 14.50
CA LEU A 339 6.38 2.35 14.12
C LEU A 339 5.46 2.82 15.24
N PHE A 340 4.43 3.56 14.88
CA PHE A 340 3.36 4.02 15.75
C PHE A 340 2.06 3.30 15.36
N ALA A 341 1.26 2.90 16.34
CA ALA A 341 -0.06 2.35 16.11
C ALA A 341 -1.00 2.69 17.28
N ASP A 342 -2.18 3.23 16.97
CA ASP A 342 -3.19 3.59 17.97
C ASP A 342 -4.61 3.55 17.37
N SER A 343 -5.64 3.67 18.22
CA SER A 343 -7.05 3.77 17.80
C SER A 343 -7.65 5.07 18.33
N ILE A 344 -7.83 6.06 17.44
CA ILE A 344 -8.31 7.40 17.80
C ILE A 344 -9.83 7.53 17.63
N GLU A 345 -10.46 8.41 18.41
CA GLU A 345 -11.86 8.79 18.16
C GLU A 345 -11.99 9.51 16.81
N PRO A 346 -13.09 9.33 16.05
CA PRO A 346 -13.28 10.00 14.76
C PRO A 346 -13.23 11.53 14.85
N ALA A 347 -13.67 12.11 15.97
CA ALA A 347 -13.57 13.55 16.23
C ALA A 347 -12.11 14.06 16.31
N ALA A 348 -11.16 13.18 16.66
CA ALA A 348 -9.74 13.51 16.72
C ALA A 348 -9.06 13.54 15.34
N LEU A 349 -9.71 13.07 14.26
CA LEU A 349 -9.15 13.09 12.90
C LEU A 349 -8.66 14.48 12.49
N SER A 350 -9.37 15.55 12.88
CA SER A 350 -8.99 16.94 12.56
C SER A 350 -7.86 17.51 13.44
N SER A 351 -7.43 16.81 14.49
CA SER A 351 -6.53 17.37 15.52
C SER A 351 -5.32 16.51 15.90
N PHE A 352 -5.33 15.19 15.69
CA PHE A 352 -4.19 14.32 16.07
C PHE A 352 -2.89 14.70 15.34
N ALA A 353 -1.75 14.40 15.97
CA ALA A 353 -0.42 14.36 15.35
C ALA A 353 0.21 12.97 15.54
N ILE A 354 1.23 12.63 14.74
CA ILE A 354 1.93 11.33 14.85
C ILE A 354 2.58 11.17 16.23
N GLY A 355 3.15 12.24 16.78
CA GLY A 355 3.70 12.26 18.14
C GLY A 355 2.68 12.10 19.29
N ASP A 356 1.37 12.09 18.99
CA ASP A 356 0.33 11.73 19.97
C ASP A 356 0.05 10.21 20.02
N LEU A 357 0.57 9.44 19.06
CA LEU A 357 0.33 8.00 18.92
C LEU A 357 1.30 7.17 19.76
N SER A 358 0.85 5.99 20.20
CA SER A 358 1.69 5.02 20.90
C SER A 358 2.75 4.40 19.97
N ILE A 359 4.00 4.27 20.46
CA ILE A 359 5.07 3.54 19.74
C ILE A 359 4.78 2.04 19.84
N ALA A 360 4.53 1.41 18.70
CA ALA A 360 4.31 -0.02 18.55
C ALA A 360 5.63 -0.81 18.49
N ALA A 361 6.61 -0.30 17.76
CA ALA A 361 7.92 -0.92 17.63
C ALA A 361 9.01 0.11 17.34
N GLU A 362 10.23 -0.20 17.78
CA GLU A 362 11.45 0.55 17.47
C GLU A 362 12.44 -0.39 16.79
N TYR A 363 12.95 0.02 15.62
CA TYR A 363 13.98 -0.69 14.87
C TYR A 363 15.21 0.18 14.76
N ALA A 364 16.41 -0.41 14.89
CA ALA A 364 17.66 0.36 14.81
C ALA A 364 17.93 1.00 13.44
N SER A 365 17.25 0.54 12.38
CA SER A 365 17.23 1.16 11.04
C SER A 365 16.16 0.49 10.15
N VAL A 366 15.91 1.05 8.96
CA VAL A 366 15.10 0.41 7.89
C VAL A 366 15.60 -1.02 7.57
N ALA A 367 16.91 -1.27 7.63
CA ALA A 367 17.49 -2.59 7.36
C ALA A 367 17.23 -3.62 8.47
N ASN A 368 16.62 -3.21 9.58
CA ASN A 368 16.20 -4.08 10.68
C ASN A 368 14.69 -4.37 10.66
N LEU A 369 13.94 -3.85 9.68
CA LEU A 369 12.53 -4.20 9.50
C LEU A 369 12.38 -5.71 9.25
N PRO A 370 11.34 -6.35 9.82
CA PRO A 370 11.08 -7.77 9.62
C PRO A 370 10.54 -8.09 8.22
N VAL A 371 10.18 -7.06 7.45
CA VAL A 371 9.53 -7.11 6.14
C VAL A 371 10.11 -6.00 5.26
N GLY A 372 10.32 -6.27 3.97
CA GLY A 372 10.62 -5.25 2.95
C GLY A 372 9.64 -5.28 1.77
N ASP A 373 9.61 -4.19 0.99
CA ASP A 373 9.17 -4.05 -0.41
C ASP A 373 7.80 -4.60 -0.86
N THR A 374 6.72 -4.40 -0.09
CA THR A 374 5.51 -5.26 -0.25
C THR A 374 4.14 -4.71 0.21
N PHE A 375 3.75 -4.86 1.48
CA PHE A 375 2.40 -4.52 2.00
C PHE A 375 2.46 -4.03 3.45
N MET A 376 1.74 -2.95 3.72
CA MET A 376 1.49 -2.41 5.05
C MET A 376 0.04 -1.91 5.10
N GLY A 377 -0.78 -2.49 5.97
CA GLY A 377 -2.23 -2.29 5.96
C GLY A 377 -2.88 -2.71 7.28
N TRP A 378 -4.06 -2.16 7.57
CA TRP A 378 -4.89 -2.65 8.68
C TRP A 378 -5.80 -3.77 8.20
N ILE A 379 -5.90 -4.83 9.00
CA ILE A 379 -6.79 -5.96 8.80
C ILE A 379 -7.58 -6.16 10.09
N ALA A 380 -8.81 -5.66 10.12
CA ALA A 380 -9.54 -5.40 11.35
C ALA A 380 -8.67 -4.57 12.33
N ASP A 381 -8.49 -5.05 13.56
CA ASP A 381 -7.67 -4.40 14.58
C ASP A 381 -6.21 -4.82 14.60
N ILE A 382 -5.74 -5.49 13.55
CA ILE A 382 -4.34 -5.90 13.39
C ILE A 382 -3.70 -5.08 12.28
N PHE A 383 -2.68 -4.29 12.60
CA PHE A 383 -1.77 -3.72 11.62
C PHE A 383 -0.85 -4.83 11.11
N VAL A 384 -0.87 -5.05 9.80
CA VAL A 384 -0.16 -6.13 9.11
C VAL A 384 0.89 -5.53 8.18
N MET A 385 2.14 -5.92 8.43
CA MET A 385 3.23 -5.81 7.45
C MET A 385 3.48 -7.21 6.89
N MET A 386 3.57 -7.37 5.57
CA MET A 386 3.75 -8.70 4.95
C MET A 386 4.52 -8.62 3.63
N GLY A 387 5.59 -9.41 3.50
CA GLY A 387 6.43 -9.38 2.31
C GLY A 387 7.81 -10.00 2.36
N SER A 388 8.82 -9.32 1.81
CA SER A 388 10.13 -9.94 1.53
C SER A 388 11.30 -9.10 2.02
N THR A 389 12.23 -9.69 2.76
CA THR A 389 13.44 -9.02 3.26
C THR A 389 14.56 -8.87 2.22
N ALA A 390 14.42 -9.50 1.04
CA ALA A 390 15.37 -9.38 -0.08
C ALA A 390 14.66 -9.58 -1.42
N MET A 391 15.14 -8.94 -2.50
CA MET A 391 14.54 -9.08 -3.85
C MET A 391 14.41 -10.56 -4.26
N ASN A 392 15.48 -11.35 -4.12
CA ASN A 392 15.52 -12.76 -4.49
C ASN A 392 15.12 -13.72 -3.36
N SER A 393 14.33 -13.27 -2.37
CA SER A 393 13.88 -14.13 -1.28
C SER A 393 13.03 -15.30 -1.79
N ASP A 394 13.24 -16.48 -1.21
CA ASP A 394 12.36 -17.64 -1.32
C ASP A 394 11.26 -17.65 -0.24
N HIS A 395 11.24 -16.67 0.67
CA HIS A 395 10.29 -16.55 1.78
C HIS A 395 9.47 -15.24 1.79
N LEU A 396 8.20 -15.39 2.17
CA LEU A 396 7.30 -14.35 2.65
C LEU A 396 7.42 -14.21 4.18
N THR A 397 7.97 -13.10 4.62
CA THR A 397 7.99 -12.61 6.00
C THR A 397 6.71 -11.84 6.36
N PHE A 398 6.34 -11.82 7.63
CA PHE A 398 5.22 -11.01 8.13
C PHE A 398 5.46 -10.54 9.57
N ALA A 399 4.79 -9.44 9.93
CA ALA A 399 4.75 -8.89 11.27
C ALA A 399 3.38 -8.27 11.55
N PHE A 400 2.77 -8.64 12.67
CA PHE A 400 1.44 -8.21 13.09
C PHE A 400 1.53 -7.42 14.39
N PHE A 401 0.77 -6.33 14.49
CA PHE A 401 0.63 -5.50 15.68
C PHE A 401 -0.85 -5.26 15.94
N ASP A 402 -1.31 -5.22 17.20
CA ASP A 402 -2.70 -4.82 17.46
C ASP A 402 -2.88 -3.30 17.44
N ALA A 403 -4.13 -2.85 17.53
CA ALA A 403 -4.51 -1.44 17.57
C ALA A 403 -3.96 -0.63 18.77
N LEU A 404 -3.23 -1.27 19.70
CA LEU A 404 -2.50 -0.64 20.80
C LEU A 404 -0.97 -0.73 20.59
N GLY A 405 -0.52 -1.22 19.44
CA GLY A 405 0.89 -1.35 19.07
C GLY A 405 1.61 -2.59 19.61
N HIS A 406 0.95 -3.51 20.32
CA HIS A 406 1.65 -4.72 20.79
C HIS A 406 1.96 -5.65 19.62
N GLU A 407 3.17 -6.19 19.54
CA GLU A 407 3.48 -7.26 18.58
C GLU A 407 2.59 -8.47 18.86
N ARG A 408 1.85 -8.88 17.85
CA ARG A 408 0.96 -10.05 17.86
C ARG A 408 1.50 -11.21 17.05
N GLY A 409 2.65 -11.08 16.40
CA GLY A 409 3.33 -12.22 15.81
C GLY A 409 4.21 -11.82 14.64
N THR A 410 5.37 -12.46 14.55
CA THR A 410 6.33 -12.31 13.46
C THR A 410 6.69 -13.68 12.92
N GLY A 411 6.98 -13.77 11.62
CA GLY A 411 7.31 -15.04 11.00
C GLY A 411 7.85 -14.93 9.59
N SER A 412 8.27 -16.07 9.07
CA SER A 412 8.77 -16.25 7.71
C SER A 412 8.32 -17.61 7.20
N LEU A 413 7.73 -17.63 6.01
CA LEU A 413 7.19 -18.83 5.36
C LEU A 413 7.73 -18.90 3.94
N PRO A 414 8.17 -20.08 3.44
CA PRO A 414 8.57 -20.20 2.06
C PRO A 414 7.38 -19.84 1.15
N PHE A 415 7.63 -19.14 0.05
CA PHE A 415 6.59 -18.92 -0.97
C PHE A 415 6.10 -20.28 -1.48
N ALA A 416 4.78 -20.49 -1.50
CA ALA A 416 4.18 -21.80 -1.77
C ALA A 416 4.30 -22.26 -3.25
N GLY A 417 4.74 -21.39 -4.16
CA GLY A 417 4.82 -21.67 -5.59
C GLY A 417 6.06 -22.43 -6.02
N GLN A 418 5.85 -23.49 -6.81
CA GLN A 418 6.92 -24.10 -7.60
C GLN A 418 7.13 -23.28 -8.89
N LEU A 419 8.35 -22.79 -9.09
CA LEU A 419 8.79 -22.23 -10.37
C LEU A 419 8.73 -23.32 -11.45
N ASN A 420 8.33 -22.98 -12.68
CA ASN A 420 8.42 -23.94 -13.79
C ASN A 420 9.89 -24.21 -14.14
N SER A 421 10.15 -25.34 -14.79
CA SER A 421 11.52 -25.75 -15.14
C SER A 421 12.21 -24.73 -16.05
N GLY A 422 13.17 -23.98 -15.49
CA GLY A 422 13.92 -22.94 -16.19
C GLY A 422 13.44 -21.50 -15.93
N GLU A 423 12.37 -21.32 -15.13
CA GLU A 423 12.02 -20.02 -14.54
C GLU A 423 12.90 -19.76 -13.31
N GLU A 424 13.42 -18.53 -13.18
CA GLU A 424 14.11 -18.04 -11.98
C GLU A 424 13.44 -16.74 -11.51
N ARG A 425 13.22 -16.61 -10.19
CA ARG A 425 12.68 -15.41 -9.55
C ARG A 425 13.78 -14.34 -9.43
N ILE A 426 13.45 -13.13 -9.87
CA ILE A 426 14.29 -11.92 -9.78
C ILE A 426 13.92 -11.11 -8.54
N ALA A 427 12.63 -10.78 -8.42
CA ALA A 427 12.11 -9.85 -7.42
C ALA A 427 10.67 -10.23 -7.00
N ILE A 428 10.27 -9.80 -5.81
CA ILE A 428 8.86 -9.59 -5.45
C ILE A 428 8.55 -8.12 -5.78
N ASP A 429 7.47 -7.88 -6.52
CA ASP A 429 7.08 -6.54 -7.00
C ASP A 429 6.03 -5.88 -6.08
N ARG A 430 4.99 -6.65 -5.71
CA ARG A 430 3.89 -6.19 -4.84
C ARG A 430 3.30 -7.35 -4.06
N VAL A 431 2.77 -7.05 -2.87
CA VAL A 431 1.89 -7.93 -2.09
C VAL A 431 0.60 -7.16 -1.77
N ALA A 432 -0.53 -7.85 -1.76
CA ALA A 432 -1.82 -7.35 -1.32
C ALA A 432 -2.45 -8.38 -0.37
N VAL A 433 -3.00 -7.92 0.75
CA VAL A 433 -3.57 -8.78 1.80
C VAL A 433 -4.93 -8.27 2.25
N ALA A 434 -5.88 -9.18 2.48
CA ALA A 434 -7.16 -8.89 3.11
C ALA A 434 -7.64 -10.10 3.94
N ALA A 435 -8.40 -9.87 5.02
CA ALA A 435 -9.09 -10.94 5.76
C ALA A 435 -10.52 -11.10 5.27
N ARG A 436 -11.04 -12.33 5.40
CA ARG A 436 -12.48 -12.61 5.35
C ARG A 436 -13.17 -12.34 6.69
N ASP A 437 -12.46 -12.62 7.78
CA ASP A 437 -13.07 -12.75 9.10
C ASP A 437 -12.93 -11.44 9.91
N GLU A 438 -14.05 -10.75 10.18
CA GLU A 438 -14.08 -9.52 11.01
C GLU A 438 -13.46 -9.73 12.42
N PHE A 439 -13.49 -10.98 12.90
CA PHE A 439 -12.95 -11.40 14.20
C PHE A 439 -11.49 -11.87 14.14
N PHE A 440 -10.76 -11.62 13.05
CA PHE A 440 -9.35 -12.02 12.90
C PHE A 440 -8.51 -11.63 14.12
N HIS A 441 -8.74 -10.43 14.67
CA HIS A 441 -8.06 -9.86 15.84
C HIS A 441 -8.25 -10.63 17.18
N THR A 442 -9.25 -11.50 17.29
CA THR A 442 -9.57 -12.28 18.50
C THR A 442 -9.45 -13.79 18.31
N LEU A 443 -9.87 -14.31 17.15
CA LEU A 443 -9.93 -15.76 16.89
C LEU A 443 -8.89 -16.23 15.87
N GLY A 444 -8.19 -15.31 15.21
CA GLY A 444 -7.49 -15.61 13.97
C GLY A 444 -8.48 -15.87 12.82
N GLY A 445 -7.97 -16.48 11.76
CA GLY A 445 -8.72 -16.74 10.53
C GLY A 445 -7.78 -16.85 9.33
N ASN A 446 -8.35 -16.73 8.13
CA ASN A 446 -7.58 -16.79 6.90
C ASN A 446 -7.36 -15.39 6.32
N LEU A 447 -6.08 -15.03 6.13
CA LEU A 447 -5.66 -13.91 5.29
C LEU A 447 -5.56 -14.39 3.84
N HIS A 448 -6.23 -13.70 2.95
CA HIS A 448 -6.11 -13.87 1.51
C HIS A 448 -4.91 -13.03 1.05
N VAL A 449 -3.93 -13.67 0.41
CA VAL A 449 -2.67 -13.04 0.00
C VAL A 449 -2.54 -13.17 -1.51
N ALA A 450 -2.38 -12.05 -2.21
CA ALA A 450 -1.98 -12.01 -3.61
C ALA A 450 -0.62 -11.31 -3.74
N TRP A 451 0.23 -11.79 -4.64
CA TRP A 451 1.52 -11.17 -4.88
C TRP A 451 1.99 -11.32 -6.33
N THR A 452 2.81 -10.38 -6.78
CA THR A 452 3.43 -10.39 -8.11
C THR A 452 4.93 -10.60 -7.96
N GLU A 453 5.47 -11.48 -8.77
CA GLU A 453 6.90 -11.78 -8.86
C GLU A 453 7.43 -11.43 -10.25
N ASP A 454 8.65 -10.91 -10.32
CA ASP A 454 9.40 -10.78 -11.56
C ASP A 454 10.21 -12.06 -11.79
N HIS A 455 10.06 -12.67 -12.96
CA HIS A 455 10.68 -13.94 -13.37
C HIS A 455 11.48 -13.76 -14.65
N HIS A 456 12.44 -14.64 -14.95
CA HIS A 456 13.01 -14.81 -16.29
C HIS A 456 13.17 -16.28 -16.67
N VAL A 457 13.25 -16.57 -17.98
CA VAL A 457 13.65 -17.89 -18.49
C VAL A 457 14.98 -17.77 -19.23
N GLY A 458 16.06 -18.25 -18.60
CA GLY A 458 17.41 -18.31 -19.18
C GLY A 458 18.15 -16.97 -19.35
N ASN A 459 17.51 -15.94 -19.92
CA ASN A 459 18.11 -14.62 -20.13
C ASN A 459 17.51 -13.58 -19.15
N PRO A 460 18.27 -13.03 -18.19
CA PRO A 460 17.75 -12.05 -17.22
C PRO A 460 17.25 -10.73 -17.82
N SER A 461 17.57 -10.40 -19.08
CA SER A 461 17.01 -9.21 -19.74
C SER A 461 15.60 -9.43 -20.32
N GLU A 462 15.10 -10.66 -20.30
CA GLU A 462 13.77 -11.04 -20.78
C GLU A 462 12.93 -11.45 -19.55
N SER A 463 12.59 -10.44 -18.73
CA SER A 463 11.75 -10.65 -17.56
C SER A 463 10.26 -10.55 -17.90
N PHE A 464 9.46 -11.29 -17.14
CA PHE A 464 8.01 -11.30 -17.20
C PHE A 464 7.47 -11.40 -15.77
N LYS A 465 6.26 -10.91 -15.53
CA LYS A 465 5.65 -10.98 -14.20
C LYS A 465 4.77 -12.23 -14.06
N VAL A 466 4.59 -12.70 -12.83
CA VAL A 466 3.63 -13.75 -12.51
C VAL A 466 2.85 -13.33 -11.27
N MET A 467 1.52 -13.40 -11.36
CA MET A 467 0.62 -13.12 -10.25
C MET A 467 0.17 -14.42 -9.60
N TYR A 468 0.36 -14.50 -8.30
CA TYR A 468 0.00 -15.62 -7.44
C TYR A 468 -1.04 -15.21 -6.41
N TYR A 469 -1.75 -16.22 -5.91
CA TYR A 469 -2.68 -16.11 -4.79
C TYR A 469 -2.58 -17.36 -3.90
N ASP A 470 -2.76 -17.16 -2.61
CA ASP A 470 -2.84 -18.22 -1.60
C ASP A 470 -3.59 -17.73 -0.34
N GLN A 471 -3.83 -18.63 0.62
CA GLN A 471 -4.43 -18.32 1.91
C GLN A 471 -3.47 -18.60 3.06
N LEU A 472 -3.19 -17.58 3.87
CA LEU A 472 -2.39 -17.67 5.07
C LEU A 472 -3.33 -17.78 6.29
N GLY A 473 -3.43 -18.98 6.85
CA GLY A 473 -4.22 -19.22 8.07
C GLY A 473 -3.40 -18.88 9.30
N CYS A 474 -3.88 -17.93 10.10
CA CYS A 474 -3.23 -17.41 11.29
C CYS A 474 -4.12 -17.61 12.51
N TYR A 475 -3.61 -18.24 13.57
CA TYR A 475 -4.38 -18.58 14.76
C TYR A 475 -3.60 -18.22 16.03
N PRO A 476 -4.26 -17.73 17.09
CA PRO A 476 -3.59 -17.43 18.35
C PRO A 476 -3.02 -18.71 18.98
N THR A 477 -1.80 -18.66 19.53
CA THR A 477 -1.15 -19.80 20.21
C THR A 477 -1.78 -20.04 21.59
N GLU A 478 -2.19 -21.28 21.88
CA GLU A 478 -2.77 -21.71 23.16
C GLU A 478 -1.80 -21.57 24.38
#